data_AF-A0A949Z8N2-F1
#
_entry.id   AF-A0A949Z8N2-F1
#
_cell.length_a   1.000
_cell.length_b   1.000
_cell.length_c   1.000
_cell.angle_alpha   90.00
_cell.angle_beta   90.00
_cell.angle_gamma   90.00
#
_symmetry.space_group_name_H-M   'P 1'
#
loop_
_entity.id
_entity.type
_entity.pdbx_description
1 polymer ?
#
loop_
_entity_poly.entity_id
_entity_poly.type
_entity_poly.pdbx_seq_one_letter_code
_entity_poly.pdbx_strand_id
1 'polypeptide(L)'
;MPLTDASEGGMISSPADKRSPSGRARSRPDVQPSFPVITRPTGLPRSAAPPEVVEPQHHHLPAWVRRAYSLARPILADQLALLTGDTRERYERDIDEFTSRINAGKFSQAFNYQQLIVHGQQLVDEERREHAEAARAQRAVETARRRASDVLKDGRLASDSASRLNKALRSAGDVESIKALEKEVRQAVESARGVEVRRREREISRTRSRIEKTTPRGPTTATQPEDWQDVLRRLQEQMVAENEGSAARSS
;
A
#
# COMPACT_ATOMS: atom_id res chain seq x y z
N MET A 1 87.31 -32.73 49.18
CA MET A 1 88.15 -31.52 49.00
C MET A 1 89.27 -31.90 48.04
N PRO A 2 89.55 -31.18 46.94
CA PRO A 2 89.25 -29.77 46.60
C PRO A 2 88.12 -29.62 45.54
N LEU A 3 87.27 -28.57 45.48
CA LEU A 3 87.48 -27.13 45.19
C LEU A 3 88.14 -26.95 43.81
N THR A 4 87.46 -26.42 42.79
CA THR A 4 87.11 -25.01 42.47
C THR A 4 86.58 -25.02 41.03
N ASP A 5 85.94 -24.03 40.41
CA ASP A 5 85.17 -22.81 40.71
C ASP A 5 84.76 -22.30 39.30
N ALA A 6 83.77 -21.43 39.26
CA ALA A 6 83.03 -20.87 38.14
C ALA A 6 83.84 -20.36 36.92
N SER A 7 83.18 -20.32 35.75
CA SER A 7 83.01 -19.04 35.02
C SER A 7 82.11 -19.17 33.80
N GLU A 8 81.17 -18.23 33.74
CA GLU A 8 80.35 -17.84 32.60
C GLU A 8 81.21 -17.33 31.43
N GLY A 9 80.73 -17.51 30.21
CA GLY A 9 81.33 -16.92 29.02
C GLY A 9 80.43 -17.14 27.81
N GLY A 10 79.78 -16.06 27.36
CA GLY A 10 78.67 -16.08 26.43
C GLY A 10 79.00 -16.46 24.98
N MET A 11 77.90 -16.51 24.22
CA MET A 11 77.69 -16.35 22.78
C MET A 11 78.95 -16.36 21.89
N ILE A 12 78.96 -17.07 20.77
CA ILE A 12 78.63 -16.49 19.45
C ILE A 12 78.70 -17.61 18.38
N SER A 13 77.76 -17.55 17.44
CA SER A 13 77.79 -18.09 16.05
C SER A 13 77.68 -19.58 15.77
N SER A 14 76.46 -19.98 15.37
CA SER A 14 76.25 -20.99 14.32
C SER A 14 76.97 -20.61 13.03
N PRO A 15 77.50 -21.60 12.30
CA PRO A 15 76.92 -21.84 10.97
C PRO A 15 76.93 -23.33 10.57
N ALA A 16 75.89 -23.75 9.85
CA ALA A 16 76.01 -24.48 8.58
C ALA A 16 74.70 -25.21 8.28
N ASP A 17 73.99 -24.65 7.31
CA ASP A 17 73.16 -25.37 6.35
C ASP A 17 73.64 -26.80 6.08
N LYS A 18 72.70 -27.75 6.06
CA LYS A 18 72.40 -28.53 4.86
C LYS A 18 71.23 -29.51 5.05
N ARG A 19 70.29 -29.38 4.09
CA ARG A 19 69.41 -30.40 3.51
C ARG A 19 68.03 -30.62 4.14
N SER A 20 67.14 -29.70 3.79
CA SER A 20 65.72 -30.00 3.58
C SER A 20 65.54 -31.06 2.48
N PRO A 21 64.75 -32.12 2.67
CA PRO A 21 64.30 -32.95 1.55
C PRO A 21 63.27 -32.15 0.75
N SER A 22 63.68 -31.71 -0.44
CA SER A 22 62.81 -31.21 -1.50
C SER A 22 61.92 -32.35 -2.00
N GLY A 23 60.72 -32.42 -1.46
CA GLY A 23 59.70 -33.38 -1.87
C GLY A 23 58.32 -32.98 -1.39
N ARG A 24 58.05 -31.67 -1.24
CA ARG A 24 56.69 -31.20 -1.02
C ARG A 24 55.95 -31.39 -2.33
N ALA A 25 55.25 -32.52 -2.44
CA ALA A 25 54.21 -32.73 -3.42
C ALA A 25 53.41 -31.42 -3.49
N ARG A 26 53.44 -30.77 -4.65
CA ARG A 26 52.56 -29.65 -4.93
C ARG A 26 51.16 -30.18 -4.66
N SER A 27 50.55 -29.71 -3.58
CA SER A 27 49.12 -29.85 -3.34
C SER A 27 48.45 -29.39 -4.62
N ARG A 28 48.01 -30.35 -5.44
CA ARG A 28 47.04 -30.09 -6.49
C ARG A 28 45.92 -29.30 -5.81
N PRO A 29 45.41 -28.21 -6.41
CA PRO A 29 44.09 -27.78 -6.00
C PRO A 29 43.20 -28.98 -6.31
N ASP A 30 42.80 -29.72 -5.27
CA ASP A 30 41.63 -30.56 -5.34
C ASP A 30 40.53 -29.60 -5.78
N VAL A 31 40.24 -29.58 -7.07
CA VAL A 31 39.05 -28.97 -7.60
C VAL A 31 37.93 -29.88 -7.13
N GLN A 32 37.60 -29.76 -5.84
CA GLN A 32 36.34 -30.28 -5.35
C GLN A 32 35.27 -29.61 -6.21
N PRO A 33 34.33 -30.35 -6.80
CA PRO A 33 33.21 -29.73 -7.48
C PRO A 33 32.60 -28.74 -6.50
N SER A 34 32.68 -27.46 -6.83
CA SER A 34 32.23 -26.39 -5.95
C SER A 34 30.73 -26.59 -5.75
N PHE A 35 30.34 -26.93 -4.52
CA PHE A 35 28.93 -27.00 -4.18
C PHE A 35 28.28 -25.63 -4.48
N PRO A 36 27.13 -25.58 -5.17
CA PRO A 36 26.45 -24.33 -5.48
C PRO A 36 26.14 -23.62 -4.17
N VAL A 37 26.43 -22.33 -4.15
CA VAL A 37 26.25 -21.52 -2.94
C VAL A 37 24.76 -21.44 -2.65
N ILE A 38 24.36 -21.97 -1.49
CA ILE A 38 23.01 -21.78 -0.96
C ILE A 38 22.94 -20.37 -0.39
N THR A 39 22.15 -19.51 -1.02
CA THR A 39 21.98 -18.11 -0.62
C THR A 39 20.55 -17.87 -0.17
N ARG A 40 20.42 -17.12 0.92
CA ARG A 40 19.12 -16.66 1.41
C ARG A 40 18.55 -15.62 0.43
N PRO A 41 17.29 -15.76 -0.02
CA PRO A 41 16.63 -14.73 -0.80
C PRO A 41 16.58 -13.39 -0.06
N THR A 42 16.81 -12.29 -0.78
CA THR A 42 16.75 -10.94 -0.22
C THR A 42 15.34 -10.61 0.24
N GLY A 43 15.18 -10.12 1.47
CA GLY A 43 13.86 -9.75 2.01
C GLY A 43 13.03 -10.93 2.54
N LEU A 44 13.61 -12.14 2.63
CA LEU A 44 12.99 -13.26 3.35
C LEU A 44 13.19 -13.07 4.88
N PRO A 45 12.14 -12.75 5.65
CA PRO A 45 12.23 -12.64 7.10
C PRO A 45 12.57 -13.98 7.73
N ARG A 46 13.18 -13.95 8.92
CA ARG A 46 13.37 -15.14 9.75
C ARG A 46 12.10 -15.36 10.56
N SER A 47 11.53 -16.55 10.48
CA SER A 47 10.38 -16.91 11.30
C SER A 47 10.80 -17.07 12.76
N ALA A 48 9.98 -16.56 13.68
CA ALA A 48 10.19 -16.77 15.11
C ALA A 48 9.86 -18.20 15.54
N ALA A 49 8.98 -18.88 14.80
CA ALA A 49 8.57 -20.27 15.02
C ALA A 49 8.57 -21.00 13.67
N PRO A 50 9.77 -21.33 13.14
CA PRO A 50 9.87 -22.02 11.86
C PRO A 50 9.30 -23.44 11.98
N PRO A 51 8.48 -23.88 11.00
CA PRO A 51 8.02 -25.26 10.95
C PRO A 51 9.21 -26.22 10.78
N GLU A 52 9.03 -27.44 11.25
CA GLU A 52 10.04 -28.47 11.06
C GLU A 52 10.05 -28.92 9.60
N VAL A 53 11.24 -28.92 9.00
CA VAL A 53 11.48 -29.51 7.69
C VAL A 53 12.12 -30.88 7.92
N VAL A 54 11.63 -31.89 7.20
CA VAL A 54 12.10 -33.28 7.34
C VAL A 54 13.57 -33.39 6.93
N GLU A 55 14.39 -33.99 7.80
CA GLU A 55 15.80 -34.27 7.49
C GLU A 55 15.93 -35.51 6.60
N PRO A 56 16.83 -35.51 5.60
CA PRO A 56 17.15 -36.72 4.85
C PRO A 56 17.77 -37.81 5.75
N GLN A 57 17.20 -39.02 5.70
CA GLN A 57 17.57 -40.18 6.51
C GLN A 57 18.02 -41.32 5.59
N HIS A 58 19.16 -41.16 4.92
CA HIS A 58 19.79 -42.27 4.19
C HIS A 58 20.91 -42.90 5.03
N HIS A 59 20.99 -44.23 5.08
CA HIS A 59 22.01 -44.97 5.87
C HIS A 59 23.44 -44.52 5.54
N HIS A 60 23.75 -44.36 4.26
CA HIS A 60 25.02 -43.80 3.74
C HIS A 60 24.95 -42.32 3.33
N LEU A 61 24.22 -41.47 4.06
CA LEU A 61 24.12 -40.05 3.69
C LEU A 61 25.50 -39.36 3.74
N PRO A 62 26.02 -38.83 2.61
CA PRO A 62 27.31 -38.16 2.60
C PRO A 62 27.31 -36.92 3.49
N ALA A 63 28.44 -36.66 4.17
CA ALA A 63 28.56 -35.50 5.07
C ALA A 63 28.30 -34.15 4.37
N TRP A 64 28.62 -34.04 3.08
CA TRP A 64 28.33 -32.83 2.31
C TRP A 64 26.84 -32.61 2.07
N VAL A 65 26.03 -33.66 1.97
CA VAL A 65 24.56 -33.56 1.84
C VAL A 65 23.95 -33.07 3.15
N ARG A 66 24.43 -33.55 4.30
CA ARG A 66 24.02 -33.05 5.62
C ARG A 66 24.33 -31.56 5.78
N ARG A 67 25.52 -31.14 5.35
CA ARG A 67 25.89 -29.71 5.34
C ARG A 67 24.98 -28.89 4.43
N ALA A 68 24.74 -29.35 3.21
CA ALA A 68 23.82 -28.69 2.27
C ALA A 68 22.42 -28.54 2.87
N TYR A 69 21.88 -29.61 3.46
CA TYR A 69 20.61 -29.59 4.17
C TYR A 69 20.63 -28.59 5.33
N SER A 70 21.68 -28.57 6.17
CA SER A 70 21.77 -27.63 7.30
C SER A 70 21.76 -26.16 6.87
N LEU A 71 22.27 -25.85 5.67
CA LEU A 71 22.24 -24.51 5.09
C LEU A 71 20.86 -24.19 4.49
N ALA A 72 20.22 -25.16 3.82
CA ALA A 72 18.93 -24.98 3.18
C ALA A 72 17.75 -24.95 4.18
N ARG A 73 17.76 -25.84 5.18
CA ARG A 73 16.69 -26.05 6.17
C ARG A 73 16.11 -24.76 6.74
N PRO A 74 16.90 -23.81 7.31
CA PRO A 74 16.32 -22.60 7.88
C PRO A 74 15.61 -21.73 6.83
N ILE A 75 16.08 -21.73 5.58
CA ILE A 75 15.47 -20.95 4.50
C ILE A 75 14.15 -21.59 4.07
N LEU A 76 14.13 -22.92 3.87
CA LEU A 76 12.93 -23.67 3.53
C LEU A 76 11.85 -23.54 4.60
N ALA A 77 12.25 -23.61 5.88
CA ALA A 77 11.34 -23.45 7.01
C ALA A 77 10.76 -22.03 7.08
N ASP A 78 11.59 -21.00 6.90
CA ASP A 78 11.13 -19.61 6.85
C ASP A 78 10.12 -19.39 5.71
N GLN A 79 10.32 -20.02 4.55
CA GLN A 79 9.39 -19.95 3.43
C GLN A 79 8.07 -20.66 3.72
N LEU A 80 8.11 -21.87 4.28
CA LEU A 80 6.89 -22.59 4.72
C LEU A 80 6.10 -21.82 5.78
N ALA A 81 6.77 -21.06 6.65
CA ALA A 81 6.11 -20.22 7.64
C ALA A 81 5.33 -19.04 7.04
N LEU A 82 5.72 -18.59 5.84
CA LEU A 82 5.09 -17.47 5.16
C LEU A 82 3.95 -17.90 4.24
N LEU A 83 4.00 -19.12 3.71
CA LEU A 83 2.98 -19.66 2.84
C LEU A 83 1.74 -20.11 3.62
N THR A 84 0.56 -20.05 2.98
CA THR A 84 -0.71 -20.43 3.63
C THR A 84 -1.58 -21.35 2.76
N GLY A 85 -2.39 -22.21 3.40
CA GLY A 85 -3.34 -23.08 2.70
C GLY A 85 -2.69 -23.99 1.66
N ASP A 86 -3.30 -24.06 0.47
CA ASP A 86 -2.92 -24.99 -0.60
C ASP A 86 -1.50 -24.77 -1.13
N THR A 87 -1.01 -23.52 -1.17
CA THR A 87 0.34 -23.19 -1.66
C THR A 87 1.40 -23.76 -0.72
N ARG A 88 1.16 -23.67 0.59
CA ARG A 88 2.01 -24.25 1.63
C ARG A 88 2.05 -25.77 1.50
N GLU A 89 0.89 -26.42 1.42
CA GLU A 89 0.81 -27.88 1.29
C GLU A 89 1.50 -28.38 0.02
N ARG A 90 1.38 -27.63 -1.08
CA ARG A 90 2.07 -27.93 -2.33
C ARG A 90 3.58 -27.83 -2.16
N TYR A 91 4.07 -26.76 -1.53
CA TYR A 91 5.50 -26.59 -1.32
C TYR A 91 6.09 -27.61 -0.35
N GLU A 92 5.34 -27.98 0.69
CA GLU A 92 5.70 -29.05 1.62
C GLU A 92 5.81 -30.39 0.90
N ARG A 93 4.85 -30.73 0.03
CA ARG A 93 4.93 -31.92 -0.83
C ARG A 93 6.15 -31.91 -1.75
N ASP A 94 6.52 -30.75 -2.32
CA ASP A 94 7.70 -30.63 -3.16
C ASP A 94 8.99 -30.88 -2.35
N ILE A 95 9.06 -30.38 -1.11
CA ILE A 95 10.17 -30.62 -0.17
C ILE A 95 10.26 -32.11 0.21
N ASP A 96 9.12 -32.74 0.49
CA ASP A 96 9.05 -34.15 0.84
C ASP A 96 9.47 -35.05 -0.33
N GLU A 97 8.99 -34.76 -1.54
CA GLU A 97 9.39 -35.48 -2.74
C GLU A 97 10.90 -35.32 -3.00
N PHE A 98 11.42 -34.10 -2.84
CA PHE A 98 12.84 -33.81 -2.96
C PHE A 98 13.66 -34.61 -1.95
N THR A 99 13.23 -34.64 -0.69
CA THR A 99 13.89 -35.36 0.41
C THR A 99 13.80 -36.87 0.20
N SER A 100 12.68 -37.38 -0.27
CA SER A 100 12.47 -38.78 -0.63
C SER A 100 13.45 -39.25 -1.72
N ARG A 101 13.71 -38.41 -2.74
CA ARG A 101 14.72 -38.73 -3.78
C ARG A 101 16.13 -38.83 -3.18
N ILE A 102 16.48 -37.98 -2.22
CA ILE A 102 17.77 -38.07 -1.49
C ILE A 102 17.80 -39.35 -0.65
N ASN A 103 16.72 -39.69 0.03
CA ASN A 103 16.57 -40.92 0.83
C ASN A 103 16.58 -42.20 -0.03
N ALA A 104 16.27 -42.10 -1.32
CA ALA A 104 16.43 -43.18 -2.30
C ALA A 104 17.86 -43.29 -2.87
N GLY A 105 18.81 -42.49 -2.36
CA GLY A 105 20.23 -42.54 -2.75
C GLY A 105 20.62 -41.57 -3.88
N LYS A 106 19.69 -40.74 -4.38
CA LYS A 106 19.99 -39.72 -5.41
C LYS A 106 20.60 -38.47 -4.76
N PHE A 107 21.78 -38.60 -4.16
CA PHE A 107 22.43 -37.51 -3.43
C PHE A 107 22.75 -36.28 -4.27
N SER A 108 22.96 -36.44 -5.57
CA SER A 108 23.15 -35.32 -6.50
C SER A 108 21.96 -34.34 -6.49
N GLN A 109 20.78 -34.75 -6.04
CA GLN A 109 19.66 -33.82 -5.86
C GLN A 109 19.96 -32.71 -4.87
N ALA A 110 20.84 -32.92 -3.89
CA ALA A 110 21.23 -31.87 -2.96
C ALA A 110 21.90 -30.66 -3.65
N PHE A 111 22.44 -30.81 -4.86
CA PHE A 111 22.90 -29.66 -5.66
C PHE A 111 21.76 -28.69 -6.04
N ASN A 112 20.51 -29.17 -6.01
CA ASN A 112 19.34 -28.42 -6.41
C ASN A 112 18.60 -27.75 -5.23
N TYR A 113 19.15 -27.78 -4.01
CA TYR A 113 18.54 -27.06 -2.87
C TYR A 113 18.32 -25.57 -3.18
N GLN A 114 19.24 -24.93 -3.89
CA GLN A 114 19.08 -23.52 -4.27
C GLN A 114 17.89 -23.32 -5.22
N GLN A 115 17.63 -24.25 -6.14
CA GLN A 115 16.48 -24.18 -7.04
C GLN A 115 15.17 -24.33 -6.26
N LEU A 116 15.12 -25.25 -5.29
CA LEU A 116 13.97 -25.43 -4.40
C LEU A 116 13.69 -24.18 -3.55
N ILE A 117 14.74 -23.50 -3.08
CA ILE A 117 14.64 -22.21 -2.37
C ILE A 117 14.10 -21.12 -3.29
N VAL A 118 14.60 -21.02 -4.53
CA VAL A 118 14.12 -20.04 -5.51
C VAL A 118 12.64 -20.28 -5.84
N HIS A 119 12.23 -21.54 -6.01
CA HIS A 119 10.83 -21.91 -6.21
C HIS A 119 9.95 -21.48 -5.02
N GLY A 120 10.36 -21.78 -3.78
CA GLY A 120 9.64 -21.34 -2.59
C GLY A 120 9.51 -19.81 -2.49
N GLN A 121 10.55 -19.07 -2.90
CA GLN A 121 10.49 -17.62 -2.93
C GLN A 121 9.49 -17.09 -3.97
N GLN A 122 9.41 -17.73 -5.13
CA GLN A 122 8.43 -17.36 -6.16
C GLN A 122 7.00 -17.52 -5.66
N LEU A 123 6.70 -18.61 -4.96
CA LEU A 123 5.38 -18.84 -4.34
C LEU A 123 5.06 -17.76 -3.30
N VAL A 124 6.02 -17.42 -2.44
CA VAL A 124 5.84 -16.35 -1.43
C VAL A 124 5.58 -15.01 -2.11
N ASP A 125 6.30 -14.69 -3.19
CA ASP A 125 6.12 -13.44 -3.91
C ASP A 125 4.79 -13.39 -4.69
N GLU A 126 4.31 -14.53 -5.18
CA GLU A 126 3.00 -14.68 -5.81
C GLU A 126 1.87 -14.42 -4.81
N GLU A 127 1.85 -15.11 -3.65
CA GLU A 127 0.85 -14.85 -2.61
C GLU A 127 0.86 -13.38 -2.15
N ARG A 128 2.05 -12.78 -1.99
CA ARG A 128 2.16 -11.36 -1.65
C ARG A 128 1.52 -10.46 -2.69
N ARG A 129 1.68 -10.76 -3.98
CA ARG A 129 1.04 -10.01 -5.07
C ARG A 129 -0.46 -10.19 -5.05
N GLU A 130 -0.94 -11.41 -4.92
CA GLU A 130 -2.38 -11.72 -4.84
C GLU A 130 -3.04 -11.00 -3.66
N HIS A 131 -2.44 -11.05 -2.47
CA HIS A 131 -2.92 -10.31 -1.31
C HIS A 131 -2.90 -8.79 -1.53
N ALA A 132 -1.86 -8.26 -2.17
CA ALA A 132 -1.79 -6.84 -2.49
C ALA A 132 -2.87 -6.43 -3.50
N GLU A 133 -3.17 -7.28 -4.49
CA GLU A 133 -4.21 -7.07 -5.48
C GLU A 133 -5.62 -7.14 -4.86
N ALA A 134 -5.87 -8.15 -4.02
CA ALA A 134 -7.12 -8.25 -3.26
C ALA A 134 -7.33 -7.02 -2.36
N ALA A 135 -6.28 -6.56 -1.66
CA ALA A 135 -6.34 -5.35 -0.85
C ALA A 135 -6.58 -4.08 -1.70
N ARG A 136 -5.98 -3.96 -2.88
CA ARG A 136 -6.26 -2.86 -3.82
C ARG A 136 -7.70 -2.90 -4.31
N ALA A 137 -8.22 -4.06 -4.67
CA ALA A 137 -9.60 -4.24 -5.10
C ALA A 137 -10.59 -3.85 -3.98
N GLN A 138 -10.35 -4.29 -2.75
CA GLN A 138 -11.15 -3.90 -1.58
C GLN A 138 -11.12 -2.38 -1.34
N ARG A 139 -9.93 -1.76 -1.38
CA ARG A 139 -9.79 -0.30 -1.25
C ARG A 139 -10.55 0.45 -2.35
N ALA A 140 -10.56 -0.08 -3.58
CA ALA A 140 -11.31 0.52 -4.69
C ALA A 140 -12.82 0.47 -4.44
N VAL A 141 -13.35 -0.66 -3.97
CA VAL A 141 -14.75 -0.83 -3.55
C VAL A 141 -15.10 0.13 -2.42
N GLU A 142 -14.28 0.20 -1.37
CA GLU A 142 -14.50 1.10 -0.25
C GLU A 142 -14.48 2.58 -0.66
N THR A 143 -13.53 2.97 -1.52
CA THR A 143 -13.43 4.35 -2.02
C THR A 143 -14.65 4.72 -2.85
N ALA A 144 -15.11 3.82 -3.74
CA ALA A 144 -16.33 4.02 -4.51
C ALA A 144 -17.55 4.14 -3.59
N ARG A 145 -17.64 3.28 -2.57
CA ARG A 145 -18.73 3.30 -1.58
C ARG A 145 -18.76 4.62 -0.80
N ARG A 146 -17.60 5.13 -0.37
CA ARG A 146 -17.50 6.43 0.31
C ARG A 146 -18.00 7.56 -0.59
N ARG A 147 -17.54 7.63 -1.84
CA ARG A 147 -18.00 8.65 -2.80
C ARG A 147 -19.51 8.61 -3.02
N ALA A 148 -20.09 7.44 -3.25
CA ALA A 148 -21.54 7.30 -3.44
C ALA A 148 -22.33 7.68 -2.18
N SER A 149 -21.81 7.36 -0.99
CA SER A 149 -22.39 7.75 0.30
C SER A 149 -22.35 9.27 0.51
N ASP A 150 -21.26 9.92 0.13
CA ASP A 150 -21.12 11.37 0.25
C ASP A 150 -22.11 12.11 -0.67
N VAL A 151 -22.26 11.66 -1.93
CA VAL A 151 -23.29 12.19 -2.85
C VAL A 151 -24.70 12.01 -2.28
N LEU A 152 -24.97 10.86 -1.65
CA LEU A 152 -26.27 10.58 -1.04
C LEU A 152 -26.54 11.47 0.19
N LYS A 153 -25.52 11.79 0.99
CA LYS A 153 -25.64 12.71 2.14
C LYS A 153 -25.83 14.16 1.70
N ASP A 154 -25.12 14.57 0.66
CA ASP A 154 -25.24 15.92 0.08
C ASP A 154 -26.56 16.11 -0.69
N GLY A 155 -27.16 15.01 -1.12
CA GLY A 155 -28.45 14.94 -1.76
C GLY A 155 -29.61 15.12 -0.78
N ARG A 156 -30.36 16.22 -0.90
CA ARG A 156 -31.66 16.38 -0.21
C ARG A 156 -32.75 15.53 -0.85
N LEU A 157 -32.62 14.22 -0.70
CA LEU A 157 -33.59 13.23 -1.18
C LEU A 157 -34.71 13.01 -0.16
N ALA A 158 -35.84 12.50 -0.62
CA ALA A 158 -36.87 11.98 0.28
C ALA A 158 -36.33 10.80 1.10
N SER A 159 -36.72 10.71 2.38
CA SER A 159 -36.21 9.73 3.35
C SER A 159 -36.29 8.27 2.87
N ASP A 160 -37.38 7.91 2.18
CA ASP A 160 -37.58 6.54 1.68
C ASP A 160 -36.62 6.21 0.52
N SER A 161 -36.43 7.15 -0.41
CA SER A 161 -35.49 7.00 -1.53
C SER A 161 -34.05 6.93 -1.04
N ALA A 162 -33.68 7.79 -0.09
CA ALA A 162 -32.37 7.76 0.54
C ALA A 162 -32.10 6.43 1.27
N SER A 163 -33.10 5.92 2.02
CA SER A 163 -33.00 4.64 2.71
C SER A 163 -32.81 3.46 1.75
N ARG A 164 -33.57 3.42 0.65
CA ARG A 164 -33.47 2.35 -0.36
C ARG A 164 -32.11 2.35 -1.05
N LEU A 165 -31.63 3.52 -1.48
CA LEU A 165 -30.32 3.68 -2.12
C LEU A 165 -29.16 3.36 -1.16
N ASN A 166 -29.27 3.74 0.11
CA ASN A 166 -28.28 3.38 1.14
C ASN A 166 -28.24 1.86 1.38
N LYS A 167 -29.40 1.20 1.42
CA LYS A 167 -29.49 -0.27 1.51
C LYS A 167 -28.82 -0.94 0.30
N ALA A 168 -29.12 -0.47 -0.91
CA ALA A 168 -28.52 -0.97 -2.14
C ALA A 168 -26.99 -0.80 -2.17
N LEU A 169 -26.49 0.35 -1.71
CA LEU A 169 -25.06 0.64 -1.61
C LEU A 169 -24.32 -0.28 -0.63
N ARG A 170 -24.98 -0.69 0.47
CA ARG A 170 -24.41 -1.65 1.43
C ARG A 170 -24.39 -3.07 0.87
N SER A 171 -25.37 -3.46 0.07
CA SER A 171 -25.42 -4.79 -0.57
C SER A 171 -24.52 -4.93 -1.80
N ALA A 172 -24.12 -3.83 -2.44
CA ALA A 172 -23.24 -3.87 -3.59
C ALA A 172 -21.81 -4.30 -3.18
N GLY A 173 -21.35 -5.41 -3.77
CA GLY A 173 -20.06 -6.04 -3.47
C GLY A 173 -18.91 -5.62 -4.41
N ASP A 174 -19.24 -5.10 -5.59
CA ASP A 174 -18.26 -4.77 -6.64
C ASP A 174 -18.30 -3.29 -7.03
N VAL A 175 -17.21 -2.84 -7.67
CA VAL A 175 -17.01 -1.43 -8.04
C VAL A 175 -18.00 -0.96 -9.11
N GLU A 176 -18.40 -1.84 -10.03
CA GLU A 176 -19.26 -1.47 -11.15
C GLU A 176 -20.70 -1.24 -10.70
N SER A 177 -21.22 -2.14 -9.87
CA SER A 177 -22.51 -1.98 -9.20
C SER A 177 -22.55 -0.72 -8.35
N ILE A 178 -21.47 -0.40 -7.62
CA ILE A 178 -21.39 0.85 -6.84
C ILE A 178 -21.40 2.08 -7.76
N LYS A 179 -20.69 2.04 -8.89
CA LYS A 179 -20.70 3.14 -9.88
C LYS A 179 -22.07 3.32 -10.55
N ALA A 180 -22.78 2.22 -10.83
CA ALA A 180 -24.14 2.27 -11.36
C ALA A 180 -25.08 2.92 -10.33
N LEU A 181 -25.01 2.49 -9.07
CA LEU A 181 -25.74 3.11 -7.97
C LEU A 181 -25.37 4.59 -7.78
N GLU A 182 -24.09 4.95 -7.91
CA GLU A 182 -23.67 6.36 -7.84
C GLU A 182 -24.35 7.21 -8.93
N LYS A 183 -24.46 6.68 -10.16
CA LYS A 183 -25.19 7.37 -11.25
C LYS A 183 -26.68 7.52 -10.92
N GLU A 184 -27.31 6.47 -10.40
CA GLU A 184 -28.71 6.51 -9.96
C GLU A 184 -28.94 7.52 -8.84
N VAL A 185 -28.04 7.57 -7.84
CA VAL A 185 -28.07 8.56 -6.76
C VAL A 185 -27.95 9.97 -7.32
N ARG A 186 -26.98 10.23 -8.21
CA ARG A 186 -26.83 11.55 -8.84
C ARG A 186 -28.08 11.96 -9.62
N GLN A 187 -28.65 11.06 -10.41
CA GLN A 187 -29.87 11.31 -11.16
C GLN A 187 -31.06 11.59 -10.24
N ALA A 188 -31.20 10.83 -9.15
CA ALA A 188 -32.22 11.07 -8.14
C ALA A 188 -32.05 12.46 -7.48
N VAL A 189 -30.81 12.83 -7.13
CA VAL A 189 -30.52 14.15 -6.52
C VAL A 189 -30.80 15.29 -7.49
N GLU A 190 -30.41 15.15 -8.76
CA GLU A 190 -30.68 16.14 -9.78
C GLU A 190 -32.19 16.30 -10.03
N SER A 191 -32.93 15.19 -10.09
CA SER A 191 -34.39 15.23 -10.21
C SER A 191 -35.06 15.92 -9.02
N ALA A 192 -34.60 15.65 -7.79
CA ALA A 192 -35.13 16.26 -6.57
C ALA A 192 -34.85 17.77 -6.54
N ARG A 193 -33.62 18.18 -6.89
CA ARG A 193 -33.25 19.60 -7.03
C ARG A 193 -34.11 20.29 -8.08
N GLY A 194 -34.38 19.66 -9.22
CA GLY A 194 -35.25 20.21 -10.25
C GLY A 194 -36.68 20.47 -9.75
N VAL A 195 -37.22 19.58 -8.91
CA VAL A 195 -38.55 19.76 -8.29
C VAL A 195 -38.53 20.91 -7.27
N GLU A 196 -37.50 20.99 -6.44
CA GLU A 196 -37.35 22.10 -5.47
C GLU A 196 -37.22 23.45 -6.17
N VAL A 197 -36.43 23.54 -7.25
CA VAL A 197 -36.26 24.77 -8.04
C VAL A 197 -37.61 25.20 -8.62
N ARG A 198 -38.36 24.31 -9.28
CA ARG A 198 -39.70 24.64 -9.82
C ARG A 198 -40.68 25.05 -8.72
N ARG A 199 -40.63 24.42 -7.55
CA ARG A 199 -41.47 24.80 -6.40
C ARG A 199 -41.14 26.21 -5.93
N ARG A 200 -39.85 26.52 -5.76
CA ARG A 200 -39.36 27.85 -5.38
C ARG A 200 -39.75 28.89 -6.43
N GLU A 201 -39.64 28.55 -7.71
CA GLU A 201 -39.98 29.44 -8.82
C GLU A 201 -41.47 29.79 -8.84
N ARG A 202 -42.35 28.79 -8.64
CA ARG A 202 -43.80 29.02 -8.47
C ARG A 202 -44.11 29.89 -7.25
N GLU A 203 -43.40 29.70 -6.15
CA GLU A 203 -43.55 30.50 -4.95
C GLU A 203 -43.12 31.95 -5.18
N ILE A 204 -41.99 32.17 -5.85
CA ILE A 204 -41.52 33.49 -6.29
C ILE A 204 -42.53 34.14 -7.24
N SER A 205 -43.10 33.41 -8.19
CA SER A 205 -44.13 33.95 -9.08
C SER A 205 -45.40 34.34 -8.33
N ARG A 206 -45.83 33.55 -7.34
CA ARG A 206 -46.97 33.88 -6.48
C ARG A 206 -46.72 35.12 -5.63
N THR A 207 -45.53 35.23 -5.02
CA THR A 207 -45.18 36.42 -4.23
C THR A 207 -45.05 37.65 -5.11
N ARG A 208 -44.41 37.55 -6.29
CA ARG A 208 -44.37 38.63 -7.29
C ARG A 208 -45.76 39.08 -7.72
N SER A 209 -46.67 38.16 -8.04
CA SER A 209 -48.05 38.50 -8.41
C SER A 209 -48.82 39.14 -7.25
N ARG A 210 -48.60 38.67 -6.01
CA ARG A 210 -49.20 39.27 -4.82
C ARG A 210 -48.70 40.70 -4.63
N ILE A 211 -47.38 40.92 -4.72
CA ILE A 211 -46.76 42.24 -4.66
C ILE A 211 -47.36 43.13 -5.76
N GLU A 212 -47.37 42.70 -7.02
CA GLU A 212 -47.94 43.49 -8.13
C GLU A 212 -49.41 43.88 -7.88
N LYS A 213 -50.21 42.99 -7.29
CA LYS A 213 -51.62 43.27 -6.95
C LYS A 213 -51.79 44.18 -5.74
N THR A 214 -50.89 44.12 -4.76
CA THR A 214 -50.95 44.93 -3.53
C THR A 214 -50.18 46.23 -3.63
N THR A 215 -49.25 46.35 -4.57
CA THR A 215 -48.58 47.60 -4.90
C THR A 215 -49.64 48.50 -5.56
N PRO A 216 -49.94 49.68 -5.00
CA PRO A 216 -50.92 50.57 -5.60
C PRO A 216 -50.42 50.94 -7.00
N ARG A 217 -51.17 50.55 -8.04
CA ARG A 217 -51.11 51.24 -9.34
C ARG A 217 -51.67 52.64 -9.08
N GLY A 218 -50.78 53.54 -8.66
CA GLY A 218 -51.08 54.96 -8.61
C GLY A 218 -51.61 55.41 -9.97
N PRO A 219 -52.56 56.36 -10.01
CA PRO A 219 -53.10 56.86 -11.25
C PRO A 219 -51.93 57.32 -12.14
N THR A 220 -51.96 56.90 -13.40
CA THR A 220 -51.18 57.48 -14.49
C THR A 220 -51.62 58.93 -14.70
N THR A 221 -51.28 59.82 -13.77
CA THR A 221 -51.08 61.22 -14.08
C THR A 221 -49.67 61.35 -14.63
N ALA A 222 -49.58 61.69 -15.91
CA ALA A 222 -48.36 62.01 -16.60
C ALA A 222 -47.69 63.24 -15.97
N THR A 223 -46.95 63.04 -14.90
CA THR A 223 -45.74 63.80 -14.60
C THR A 223 -44.60 62.90 -15.04
N GLN A 224 -43.78 63.37 -15.99
CA GLN A 224 -42.58 62.67 -16.43
C GLN A 224 -41.83 62.16 -15.18
N PRO A 225 -41.40 60.89 -15.14
CA PRO A 225 -40.57 60.43 -14.05
C PRO A 225 -39.29 61.28 -14.07
N GLU A 226 -38.99 62.00 -12.99
CA GLU A 226 -37.67 62.62 -12.80
C GLU A 226 -36.63 61.53 -13.08
N ASP A 227 -35.74 61.81 -14.04
CA ASP A 227 -34.71 60.85 -14.43
C ASP A 227 -33.83 60.57 -13.21
N TRP A 228 -33.31 59.35 -13.07
CA TRP A 228 -32.45 58.99 -11.94
C TRP A 228 -31.21 59.91 -11.89
N GLN A 229 -30.81 60.47 -13.03
CA GLN A 229 -29.78 61.51 -13.12
C GLN A 229 -30.17 62.82 -12.43
N ASP A 230 -31.42 63.24 -12.53
CA ASP A 230 -31.92 64.46 -11.87
C ASP A 230 -32.04 64.25 -10.35
N VAL A 231 -32.42 63.05 -9.92
CA VAL A 231 -32.41 62.67 -8.49
C VAL A 231 -30.98 62.71 -7.92
N LEU A 232 -29.99 62.17 -8.66
CA LEU A 232 -28.59 62.23 -8.25
C LEU A 232 -28.05 63.67 -8.25
N ARG A 233 -28.42 64.48 -9.24
CA ARG A 233 -28.01 65.89 -9.31
C ARG A 233 -28.57 66.68 -8.12
N ARG A 234 -29.85 66.49 -7.78
CA ARG A 234 -30.49 67.12 -6.62
C ARG A 234 -29.85 66.71 -5.30
N LEU A 235 -29.50 65.44 -5.13
CA LEU A 235 -28.80 64.97 -3.93
C LEU A 235 -27.40 65.56 -3.82
N GLN A 236 -26.68 65.68 -4.94
CA GLN A 236 -25.37 66.31 -4.97
C GLN A 236 -25.47 67.81 -4.65
N GLU A 237 -26.46 68.52 -5.19
CA GLU A 237 -26.75 69.92 -4.89
C GLU A 237 -27.13 70.12 -3.41
N GLN A 238 -27.92 69.23 -2.82
CA GLN A 238 -28.24 69.26 -1.39
C GLN A 238 -26.99 69.08 -0.51
N MET A 239 -26.12 68.14 -0.86
CA MET A 239 -24.86 67.94 -0.14
C MET A 239 -23.93 69.16 -0.23
N VAL A 240 -23.85 69.79 -1.41
CA VAL A 240 -23.05 71.02 -1.58
C VAL A 240 -23.64 72.17 -0.78
N ALA A 241 -24.97 72.35 -0.81
CA ALA A 241 -25.65 73.39 -0.05
C ALA A 241 -25.54 73.19 1.47
N GLU A 242 -25.58 71.94 1.97
CA GLU A 242 -25.31 71.63 3.38
C GLU A 242 -23.87 71.92 3.78
N ASN A 243 -22.90 71.66 2.90
CA ASN A 243 -21.50 71.94 3.16
C ASN A 243 -21.21 73.45 3.18
N GLU A 244 -21.78 74.21 2.25
CA GLU A 244 -21.66 75.67 2.20
C GLU A 244 -22.38 76.34 3.38
N GLY A 245 -23.57 75.84 3.74
CA GLY A 245 -24.32 76.30 4.91
C GLY A 245 -23.65 75.97 6.25
N SER A 246 -22.85 74.90 6.31
CA SER A 246 -22.05 74.54 7.49
C SER A 246 -20.75 75.33 7.59
N ALA A 247 -20.13 75.66 6.46
CA ALA A 247 -18.96 76.55 6.40
C ALA A 247 -19.31 77.99 6.80
N ALA A 248 -20.47 78.51 6.38
CA ALA A 248 -20.94 79.85 6.72
C ALA A 248 -21.38 80.01 8.20
N ARG A 249 -21.63 78.92 8.92
CA ARG A 249 -21.99 78.93 10.36
C ARG A 249 -20.79 78.72 11.29
N SER A 250 -19.60 78.49 10.72
CA SER A 250 -18.36 78.18 11.46
C SER A 250 -17.27 79.24 11.29
N SER A 251 -17.61 80.44 10.78
CA SER A 251 -16.73 81.63 10.70
C SER A 251 -17.31 82.81 11.46
#